data_AF-A0A1I6QNT5-F1
#
_entry.id   AF-A0A1I6QNT5-F1
#
_cell.length_a   1.000
_cell.length_b   1.000
_cell.length_c   1.000
_cell.angle_alpha   90.00
_cell.angle_beta   90.00
_cell.angle_gamma   90.00
#
_symmetry.space_group_name_H-M   'P 1'
#
loop_
_entity.id
_entity.type
_entity.pdbx_description
1 polymer ?
#
loop_
_entity_poly.entity_id
_entity_poly.type
_entity_poly.pdbx_seq_one_letter_code
_entity_poly.pdbx_strand_id
1 'polypeptide(L)'
;MKRLILFSCLFISNAVLASGNEAQICSEIADLAATVMQQRQDGVPIETQERIALEFEGDSKDVYELIVEDAYDQLLLNTDLGKQQIVDNFRKHYFEFCMSEEK
;
A
#
# COMPACT_ATOMS: atom_id res chain seq x y z
N MET A 1 33.93 43.43 35.56
CA MET A 1 33.13 43.65 34.32
C MET A 1 33.93 43.04 33.18
N LYS A 2 33.50 42.15 32.28
CA LYS A 2 32.22 41.58 31.85
C LYS A 2 32.55 40.14 31.41
N ARG A 3 31.80 39.12 31.85
CA ARG A 3 31.95 37.73 31.37
C ARG A 3 31.08 37.57 30.13
N LEU A 4 31.67 37.19 29.00
CA LEU A 4 30.96 36.88 27.75
C LEU A 4 30.31 35.50 27.90
N ILE A 5 28.99 35.48 28.02
CA ILE A 5 28.19 34.25 28.06
C ILE A 5 27.86 33.91 26.61
N LEU A 6 28.49 32.85 26.08
CA LEU A 6 28.14 32.25 24.80
C LEU A 6 26.74 31.62 24.93
N PHE A 7 25.76 32.20 24.25
CA PHE A 7 24.45 31.60 24.04
C PHE A 7 24.61 30.43 23.06
N SER A 8 24.60 29.21 23.61
CA SER A 8 24.50 27.98 22.86
C SER A 8 23.09 27.88 22.27
N CYS A 9 22.96 28.09 20.96
CA CYS A 9 21.72 27.83 20.22
C CYS A 9 21.48 26.32 20.20
N LEU A 10 20.58 25.86 21.06
CA LEU A 10 19.96 24.54 20.98
C LEU A 10 19.07 24.50 19.73
N PHE A 11 19.64 24.09 18.60
CA PHE A 11 18.86 23.59 17.47
C PHE A 11 18.36 22.19 17.82
N ILE A 12 17.30 22.11 18.63
CA ILE A 12 16.53 20.88 18.77
C ILE A 12 15.74 20.76 17.47
N SER A 13 16.31 20.04 16.51
CA SER A 13 15.62 19.67 15.28
C SER A 13 14.49 18.73 15.68
N ASN A 14 13.24 19.21 15.63
CA ASN A 14 12.05 18.38 15.74
C ASN A 14 11.93 17.56 14.43
N ALA A 15 12.74 16.51 14.30
CA ALA A 15 12.50 15.44 13.34
C ALA A 15 11.74 14.34 14.05
N VAL A 16 10.47 14.57 14.36
CA VAL A 16 9.61 13.58 15.02
C VAL A 16 8.25 13.59 14.32
N LEU A 17 7.93 12.42 13.73
CA LEU A 17 6.65 11.96 13.15
C LEU A 17 6.44 12.15 11.63
N ALA A 18 7.18 11.40 10.80
CA ALA A 18 6.76 11.05 9.44
C ALA A 18 6.21 9.60 9.34
N SER A 19 6.65 8.69 10.21
CA SER A 19 6.38 7.26 10.14
C SER A 19 4.92 6.84 10.42
N GLY A 20 4.08 7.74 10.95
CA GLY A 20 2.68 7.42 11.27
C GLY A 20 1.75 7.46 10.05
N ASN A 21 2.07 8.30 9.06
CA ASN A 21 1.24 8.49 7.86
C ASN A 21 1.55 7.41 6.80
N GLU A 22 2.81 7.03 6.68
CA GLU A 22 3.30 6.05 5.71
C GLU A 22 2.69 4.66 5.94
N ALA A 23 2.77 4.14 7.18
CA ALA A 23 2.20 2.85 7.52
C ALA A 23 0.68 2.80 7.27
N GLN A 24 -0.01 3.93 7.42
CA GLN A 24 -1.43 4.04 7.08
C GLN A 24 -1.64 3.97 5.56
N ILE A 25 -0.89 4.73 4.77
CA ILE A 25 -0.96 4.70 3.30
C ILE A 25 -0.67 3.29 2.78
N CYS A 26 0.38 2.63 3.27
CA CYS A 26 0.70 1.26 2.89
C CYS A 26 -0.38 0.26 3.32
N SER A 27 -1.06 0.49 4.44
CA SER A 27 -2.22 -0.32 4.83
C SER A 27 -3.39 -0.12 3.86
N GLU A 28 -3.66 1.11 3.42
CA GLU A 28 -4.75 1.40 2.46
C GLU A 28 -4.48 0.75 1.10
N ILE A 29 -3.23 0.79 0.61
CA ILE A 29 -2.81 0.08 -0.61
C ILE A 29 -2.96 -1.43 -0.44
N ALA A 30 -2.53 -1.98 0.70
CA ALA A 30 -2.66 -3.41 0.99
C ALA A 30 -4.14 -3.87 1.07
N ASP A 31 -5.01 -3.04 1.66
CA ASP A 31 -6.46 -3.28 1.72
C ASP A 31 -7.11 -3.24 0.33
N LEU A 32 -6.70 -2.30 -0.52
CA LEU A 32 -7.12 -2.25 -1.92
C LEU A 32 -6.69 -3.52 -2.67
N ALA A 33 -5.41 -3.91 -2.55
CA ALA A 33 -4.88 -5.13 -3.16
C ALA A 33 -5.62 -6.39 -2.70
N ALA A 34 -5.92 -6.50 -1.40
CA ALA A 34 -6.72 -7.59 -0.85
C ALA A 34 -8.12 -7.64 -1.48
N THR A 35 -8.75 -6.48 -1.66
CA THR A 35 -10.10 -6.37 -2.24
C THR A 35 -10.11 -6.83 -3.70
N VAL A 36 -9.14 -6.38 -4.50
CA VAL A 36 -9.02 -6.81 -5.91
C VAL A 36 -8.74 -8.32 -6.01
N MET A 37 -7.85 -8.85 -5.16
CA MET A 37 -7.59 -10.29 -5.11
C MET A 37 -8.83 -11.09 -4.69
N GLN A 38 -9.60 -10.60 -3.72
CA GLN A 38 -10.85 -11.24 -3.32
C GLN A 38 -11.83 -11.29 -4.48
N GLN A 39 -12.03 -10.17 -5.18
CA GLN A 39 -12.88 -10.10 -6.36
C GLN A 39 -12.40 -11.05 -7.46
N ARG A 40 -11.09 -11.15 -7.67
CA ARG A 40 -10.51 -12.17 -8.55
C ARG A 40 -10.91 -13.57 -8.09
N GLN A 41 -10.68 -13.95 -6.83
CA GLN A 41 -11.04 -15.27 -6.29
C GLN A 41 -12.56 -15.55 -6.31
N ASP A 42 -13.39 -14.51 -6.39
CA ASP A 42 -14.83 -14.60 -6.57
C ASP A 42 -15.25 -14.74 -8.05
N GLY A 43 -14.29 -14.71 -8.97
CA GLY A 43 -14.52 -14.90 -10.40
C GLY A 43 -15.01 -13.64 -11.10
N VAL A 44 -14.77 -12.46 -10.53
CA VAL A 44 -15.05 -11.19 -11.22
C VAL A 44 -14.19 -11.11 -12.49
N PRO A 45 -14.76 -10.77 -13.66
CA PRO A 45 -14.00 -10.61 -14.91
C PRO A 45 -13.12 -9.34 -14.88
N ILE A 46 -11.98 -9.39 -15.60
CA ILE A 46 -10.98 -8.31 -15.60
C ILE A 46 -11.56 -7.00 -16.15
N GLU A 47 -12.49 -7.11 -17.11
CA GLU A 47 -13.17 -5.98 -17.73
C GLU A 47 -14.00 -5.16 -16.72
N THR A 48 -14.35 -5.77 -15.57
CA THR A 48 -14.98 -5.04 -14.47
C THR A 48 -13.96 -4.16 -13.75
N GLN A 49 -12.75 -4.67 -13.51
CA GLN A 49 -11.67 -3.90 -12.89
C GLN A 49 -11.17 -2.80 -13.83
N GLU A 50 -11.01 -3.09 -15.13
CA GLU A 50 -10.65 -2.09 -16.14
C GLU A 50 -11.62 -0.91 -16.17
N ARG A 51 -12.91 -1.15 -15.89
CA ARG A 51 -13.91 -0.08 -15.78
C ARG A 51 -13.75 0.73 -14.50
N ILE A 52 -13.48 0.06 -13.38
CA ILE A 52 -13.20 0.72 -12.09
C ILE A 52 -11.91 1.56 -12.20
N ALA A 53 -10.91 1.12 -12.96
CA ALA A 53 -9.68 1.87 -13.22
C ALA A 53 -9.93 3.25 -13.85
N LEU A 54 -11.06 3.44 -14.55
CA LEU A 54 -11.46 4.72 -15.12
C LEU A 54 -11.90 5.75 -14.07
N GLU A 55 -12.14 5.34 -12.82
CA GLU A 55 -12.47 6.24 -11.71
C GLU A 55 -11.23 6.87 -11.06
N PHE A 56 -10.03 6.40 -11.44
CA PHE A 56 -8.76 6.88 -10.92
C PHE A 56 -8.00 7.71 -11.97
N GLU A 57 -7.08 8.56 -11.50
CA GLU A 57 -6.20 9.38 -12.35
C GLU A 57 -4.76 9.39 -11.81
N GLY A 58 -3.78 9.60 -12.71
CA GLY A 58 -2.37 9.70 -12.37
C GLY A 58 -1.83 8.46 -11.64
N ASP A 59 -0.90 8.66 -10.72
CA ASP A 59 -0.22 7.59 -9.98
C ASP A 59 -1.18 6.63 -9.26
N SER A 60 -2.36 7.11 -8.83
CA SER A 60 -3.36 6.25 -8.20
C SER A 60 -3.96 5.22 -9.16
N LYS A 61 -4.10 5.60 -10.43
CA LYS A 61 -4.53 4.70 -11.49
C LYS A 61 -3.46 3.67 -11.81
N ASP A 62 -2.20 4.11 -11.93
CA ASP A 62 -1.08 3.22 -12.24
C ASP A 62 -0.91 2.14 -11.15
N VAL A 63 -1.02 2.52 -9.87
CA VAL A 63 -0.99 1.58 -8.74
C VAL A 63 -2.17 0.60 -8.79
N TYR A 64 -3.38 1.08 -9.09
CA TYR A 64 -4.55 0.21 -9.20
C TYR A 64 -4.44 -0.77 -10.37
N GLU A 65 -4.00 -0.32 -11.55
CA GLU A 65 -3.80 -1.18 -12.73
C GLU A 65 -2.73 -2.25 -12.47
N LEU A 66 -1.64 -1.92 -11.79
CA LEU A 66 -0.62 -2.89 -11.37
C LEU A 66 -1.19 -3.96 -10.43
N ILE A 67 -1.96 -3.55 -9.42
CA ILE A 67 -2.66 -4.47 -8.50
C ILE A 67 -3.58 -5.43 -9.26
N VAL A 68 -4.31 -4.92 -10.25
CA VAL A 68 -5.22 -5.71 -11.08
C VAL A 68 -4.44 -6.71 -11.93
N GLU A 69 -3.37 -6.30 -12.60
CA GLU A 69 -2.53 -7.19 -13.41
C GLU A 69 -1.99 -8.35 -12.56
N ASP A 70 -1.32 -8.04 -11.44
CA ASP A 70 -0.76 -9.03 -10.52
C ASP A 70 -1.81 -10.00 -9.97
N ALA A 71 -3.01 -9.49 -9.67
CA ALA A 71 -4.10 -10.30 -9.15
C ALA A 71 -4.62 -11.28 -10.21
N TYR A 72 -4.74 -10.84 -11.47
CA TYR A 72 -5.32 -11.65 -12.55
C TYR A 72 -4.35 -12.67 -13.14
N ASP A 73 -3.05 -12.55 -12.85
CA ASP A 73 -2.05 -13.60 -13.04
C ASP A 73 -2.16 -14.74 -12.02
N GLN A 74 -2.85 -14.54 -10.90
CA GLN A 74 -3.09 -15.60 -9.92
C GLN A 74 -4.20 -16.56 -10.33
N LEU A 75 -4.05 -17.83 -9.94
CA LEU A 75 -5.03 -18.89 -10.15
C LEU A 75 -6.28 -18.69 -9.28
N LEU A 76 -7.44 -19.10 -9.79
CA LEU A 76 -8.66 -19.26 -8.99
C LEU A 76 -8.57 -20.53 -8.14
N LEU A 77 -8.75 -20.39 -6.83
CA LEU A 77 -8.72 -21.50 -5.90
C LEU A 77 -10.14 -22.00 -5.60
N ASN A 78 -10.27 -23.31 -5.41
CA ASN A 78 -11.57 -23.97 -5.25
C ASN A 78 -11.96 -24.23 -3.78
N THR A 79 -11.18 -23.72 -2.83
CA THR A 79 -11.44 -23.88 -1.39
C THR A 79 -11.44 -22.54 -0.70
N ASP A 80 -12.35 -22.35 0.26
CA ASP A 80 -12.45 -21.09 1.01
C ASP A 80 -11.15 -20.76 1.74
N LEU A 81 -10.49 -21.78 2.32
CA LEU A 81 -9.20 -21.63 2.96
C LEU A 81 -8.12 -21.16 1.99
N GLY A 82 -8.07 -21.74 0.77
CA GLY A 82 -7.09 -21.33 -0.24
C GLY A 82 -7.33 -19.89 -0.71
N LYS A 83 -8.59 -19.54 -0.99
CA LYS A 83 -8.99 -18.18 -1.36
C LYS A 83 -8.61 -17.16 -0.29
N GLN A 84 -8.88 -17.47 0.98
CA GLN A 84 -8.50 -16.58 2.07
C GLN A 84 -6.98 -16.43 2.18
N GLN A 85 -6.24 -17.54 2.12
CA GLN A 85 -4.78 -17.51 2.20
C GLN A 85 -4.14 -16.69 1.08
N ILE A 86 -4.63 -16.80 -0.16
CA ILE A 86 -4.06 -16.02 -1.27
C ILE A 86 -4.39 -14.53 -1.12
N VAL A 87 -5.58 -14.17 -0.66
CA VAL A 87 -5.95 -12.78 -0.34
C VAL A 87 -5.07 -12.20 0.77
N ASP A 88 -4.87 -12.93 1.86
CA ASP A 88 -4.04 -12.49 2.99
C ASP A 88 -2.56 -12.34 2.58
N ASN A 89 -2.04 -13.27 1.77
CA ASN A 89 -0.68 -13.17 1.25
C ASN A 89 -0.51 -11.99 0.30
N PHE A 90 -1.51 -11.73 -0.55
CA PHE A 90 -1.49 -10.61 -1.49
C PHE A 90 -1.54 -9.26 -0.76
N ARG A 91 -2.41 -9.15 0.26
CA ARG A 91 -2.43 -8.01 1.20
C ARG A 91 -1.06 -7.77 1.80
N LYS A 92 -0.46 -8.82 2.38
CA LYS A 92 0.84 -8.74 3.05
C LYS A 92 1.94 -8.31 2.07
N HIS A 93 1.95 -8.87 0.86
CA HIS A 93 2.93 -8.53 -0.16
C HIS A 93 2.92 -7.03 -0.48
N TYR A 94 1.75 -6.45 -0.73
CA TYR A 94 1.63 -5.03 -1.06
C TYR A 94 1.95 -4.10 0.12
N PHE A 95 1.62 -4.51 1.36
CA PHE A 95 2.06 -3.78 2.55
C PHE A 95 3.59 -3.77 2.66
N GLU A 96 4.22 -4.94 2.54
CA GLU A 96 5.68 -5.08 2.64
C GLU A 96 6.41 -4.36 1.50
N PHE A 97 5.86 -4.44 0.28
CA PHE A 97 6.39 -3.75 -0.90
C PHE A 97 6.37 -2.23 -0.69
N CYS A 98 5.22 -1.67 -0.33
CA CYS A 98 5.07 -0.23 -0.05
C CYS A 98 6.03 0.25 1.05
N MET A 99 6.15 -0.50 2.14
CA MET A 99 7.10 -0.18 3.23
C MET A 99 8.58 -0.39 2.85
N SER A 100 8.87 -1.09 1.74
CA SER A 100 10.24 -1.41 1.31
C SER A 100 10.84 -0.44 0.30
N GLU A 101 10.00 0.32 -0.40
CA GLU A 101 10.41 1.39 -1.34
C GLU A 101 11.10 2.58 -0.63
N GLU A 102 11.15 2.58 0.71
CA GLU A 102 11.87 3.56 1.54
C GLU A 102 13.31 3.15 1.96
N LYS A 103 13.92 2.14 1.31
CA LYS A 103 15.35 1.78 1.51
C LYS A 103 16.25 2.14 0.34
#